data_AF-A0A0S7WJK1-F1
#
_entry.id   AF-A0A0S7WJK1-F1
#
_cell.length_a   1.000
_cell.length_b   1.000
_cell.length_c   1.000
_cell.angle_alpha   90.00
_cell.angle_beta   90.00
_cell.angle_gamma   90.00
#
_symmetry.space_group_name_H-M   'P 1'
#
loop_
_entity.id
_entity.type
_entity.pdbx_description
1 polymer ?
#
loop_
_entity_poly.entity_id
_entity_poly.type
_entity_poly.pdbx_seq_one_letter_code
_entity_poly.pdbx_strand_id
1 'polypeptide(L)'
;MRVSLVGVLMASKEKVDPRFRYIGFEVHPGKAKSFWKSEEERKIYEEKVKGQKEGVQAERAFSFIHVEMVSTADKFFLTLGNLILIVGLFLPWFRFTYGDSAVQFSGLGVLANLSFVGSLASWSGIAAQLEVIVLSALIVLAPLVGILNLAMLYRGRGAEEKYLRGVKNSSRLSFLLMLLWVFVLVLAAVGFAMPLGNLGIPQIGMESFNLLAFLTTASVGFYLTFAASWLNSTMALFL
;
A
#
# COMPACT_ATOMS: atom_id res chain seq x y z
N MET A 1 -4.10 17.00 84.45
CA MET A 1 -3.98 16.02 83.35
C MET A 1 -4.31 16.74 82.04
N ARG A 2 -3.33 17.02 81.18
CA ARG A 2 -3.51 17.33 79.74
C ARG A 2 -2.12 17.35 79.07
N VAL A 3 -1.92 16.39 78.18
CA VAL A 3 -0.80 16.28 77.24
C VAL A 3 -1.41 16.19 75.84
N SER A 4 -0.99 17.03 74.89
CA SER A 4 -0.78 16.66 73.48
C SER A 4 0.00 17.80 72.80
N LEU A 5 1.27 17.60 72.41
CA LEU A 5 1.76 16.98 71.17
C LEU A 5 1.22 17.63 69.90
N VAL A 6 1.76 18.81 69.57
CA VAL A 6 1.78 19.35 68.21
C VAL A 6 3.21 19.17 67.69
N GLY A 7 3.43 18.00 67.07
CA GLY A 7 4.67 17.67 66.38
C GLY A 7 4.73 18.40 65.04
N VAL A 8 5.53 19.45 64.97
CA VAL A 8 5.93 20.11 63.73
C VAL A 8 6.95 19.20 63.04
N LEU A 9 6.50 18.47 62.02
CA LEU A 9 7.37 17.73 61.11
C LEU A 9 8.26 18.73 60.35
N MET A 10 9.52 18.80 60.74
CA MET A 10 10.57 19.47 59.98
C MET A 10 10.72 18.77 58.63
N ALA A 11 10.25 19.41 57.57
CA ALA A 11 10.65 19.10 56.21
C ALA A 11 12.14 19.45 56.05
N SER A 12 13.00 18.45 56.16
CA SER A 12 14.42 18.59 55.84
C SER A 12 14.57 18.99 54.37
N LYS A 13 14.95 20.25 54.12
CA LYS A 13 15.40 20.69 52.79
C LYS A 13 16.77 20.06 52.50
N GLU A 14 16.78 18.81 52.06
CA GLU A 14 17.98 18.24 51.45
C GLU A 14 18.32 19.03 50.19
N LYS A 15 19.57 19.50 50.12
CA LYS A 15 20.10 20.15 48.92
C LYS A 15 20.28 19.08 47.84
N VAL A 16 19.29 18.94 46.96
CA VAL A 16 19.40 18.08 45.77
C VAL A 16 20.45 18.69 44.84
N ASP A 17 21.52 17.93 44.53
CA ASP A 17 22.57 18.36 43.62
C ASP A 17 21.95 18.66 42.24
N PRO A 18 22.20 19.87 41.67
CA PRO A 18 21.62 20.29 40.40
C PRO A 18 21.93 19.34 39.22
N ARG A 19 22.96 18.47 39.34
CA ARG A 19 23.25 17.41 38.37
C ARG A 19 22.13 16.37 38.20
N PHE A 20 21.21 16.28 39.15
CA PHE A 20 20.07 15.35 39.07
C PHE A 20 18.79 15.99 38.53
N ARG A 21 18.81 17.27 38.14
CA ARG A 21 17.73 17.88 37.36
C ARG A 21 17.90 17.55 35.88
N TYR A 22 17.48 16.35 35.49
CA TYR A 22 17.22 16.07 34.08
C TYR A 22 15.88 16.67 33.69
N ILE A 23 15.84 17.34 32.54
CA ILE A 23 14.64 18.00 32.00
C ILE A 23 13.53 16.95 31.86
N GLY A 24 12.48 17.07 32.68
CA GLY A 24 11.26 16.26 32.58
C GLY A 24 11.15 15.03 33.49
N PHE A 25 12.16 14.69 34.28
CA PHE A 25 12.07 13.56 35.23
C PHE A 25 12.60 13.96 36.61
N GLU A 26 11.71 13.93 37.62
CA GLU A 26 12.12 14.04 39.03
C GLU A 26 12.79 12.72 39.44
N VAL A 27 14.12 12.67 39.31
CA VAL A 27 14.90 11.55 39.84
C VAL A 27 14.94 11.71 41.36
N HIS A 28 14.16 10.94 42.09
CA HIS A 28 14.25 10.89 43.55
C HIS A 28 15.48 10.07 43.95
N PRO A 29 16.56 10.68 44.49
CA PRO A 29 17.70 9.93 44.98
C PRO A 29 17.27 9.08 46.19
N GLY A 30 17.20 7.76 46.00
CA GLY A 30 16.75 6.81 47.01
C GLY A 30 16.53 5.43 46.40
N LYS A 31 16.27 4.40 47.23
CA LYS A 31 15.85 3.09 46.72
C LYS A 31 14.51 3.27 46.02
N ALA A 32 14.46 3.05 44.71
CA ALA A 32 13.23 3.07 43.95
C ALA A 32 12.19 2.17 44.65
N LYS A 33 10.99 2.72 44.90
CA LYS A 33 9.87 1.89 45.37
C LYS A 33 9.65 0.76 44.37
N SER A 34 9.26 -0.42 44.85
CA SER A 34 8.92 -1.51 43.94
C SER A 34 7.85 -1.03 42.97
N PHE A 35 8.11 -1.19 41.67
CA PHE A 35 7.15 -0.83 40.62
C PHE A 35 5.85 -1.64 40.76
N TRP A 36 5.97 -2.88 41.22
CA TRP A 36 4.87 -3.82 41.43
C TRP A 36 4.24 -3.65 42.81
N LYS A 37 2.91 -3.71 42.88
CA LYS A 37 2.17 -3.72 44.14
C LYS A 37 2.17 -5.10 44.80
N SER A 38 2.27 -6.16 44.00
CA SER A 38 2.37 -7.55 44.47
C SER A 38 3.23 -8.42 43.54
N GLU A 39 3.66 -9.57 44.05
CA GLU A 39 4.40 -10.58 43.27
C GLU A 39 3.51 -11.27 42.21
N GLU A 40 2.21 -11.31 42.44
CA GLU A 40 1.21 -11.85 41.53
C GLU A 40 1.03 -10.95 40.30
N GLU A 41 0.98 -9.63 40.50
CA GLU A 41 0.91 -8.64 39.42
C GLU A 41 2.14 -8.76 38.50
N ARG A 42 3.32 -8.98 39.09
CA ARG A 42 4.56 -9.24 38.36
C ARG A 42 4.48 -10.53 37.53
N LYS A 43 4.00 -11.64 38.10
CA LYS A 43 3.89 -12.92 37.37
C LYS A 43 2.90 -12.85 36.21
N ILE A 44 1.74 -12.22 36.40
CA ILE A 44 0.74 -12.00 35.34
C ILE A 44 1.36 -11.19 34.21
N TYR A 45 2.15 -10.16 34.54
CA TYR A 45 2.85 -9.37 33.54
C TYR A 45 3.91 -10.19 32.79
N GLU A 46 4.75 -10.95 33.51
CA GLU A 46 5.78 -11.80 32.91
C GLU A 46 5.19 -12.89 32.00
N GLU A 47 4.05 -13.49 32.35
CA GLU A 47 3.34 -14.45 31.48
C GLU A 47 2.74 -13.80 30.24
N LYS A 48 2.12 -12.62 30.39
CA LYS A 48 1.56 -11.85 29.27
C LYS A 48 2.65 -11.44 28.28
N VAL A 49 3.84 -11.10 28.78
CA VAL A 49 5.01 -10.77 27.96
C VAL A 49 5.59 -12.02 27.29
N LYS A 50 5.74 -13.14 28.02
CA LYS A 50 6.23 -14.40 27.42
C LYS A 50 5.31 -14.91 26.30
N GLY A 51 4.00 -14.67 26.38
CA GLY A 51 3.05 -15.00 25.32
C GLY A 51 3.15 -14.08 24.09
N GLN A 52 3.69 -12.87 24.23
CA GLN A 52 3.90 -11.92 23.13
C GLN A 52 5.28 -12.12 22.48
N LYS A 53 5.39 -13.18 21.66
CA LYS A 53 6.45 -13.50 20.67
C LYS A 53 7.92 -13.16 21.03
N GLU A 54 8.77 -14.18 20.96
CA GLU A 54 10.24 -14.10 21.07
C GLU A 54 10.84 -12.87 20.34
N GLY A 55 11.49 -11.99 21.11
CA GLY A 55 12.23 -10.84 20.60
C GLY A 55 11.76 -9.47 21.09
N VAL A 56 10.59 -9.36 21.72
CA VAL A 56 10.10 -8.09 22.29
C VAL A 56 10.53 -7.99 23.75
N GLN A 57 11.49 -7.11 24.06
CA GLN A 57 11.81 -6.79 25.46
C GLN A 57 10.55 -6.25 26.15
N ALA A 58 10.20 -6.85 27.29
CA ALA A 58 9.01 -6.57 28.11
C ALA A 58 8.76 -5.07 28.35
N GLU A 59 9.85 -4.31 28.49
CA GLU A 59 9.84 -2.88 28.82
C GLU A 59 9.57 -1.99 27.60
N ARG A 60 9.77 -2.50 26.37
CA ARG A 60 9.48 -1.76 25.12
C ARG A 60 8.05 -1.93 24.62
N ALA A 61 7.40 -3.05 24.92
CA ALA A 61 6.05 -3.35 24.43
C ALA A 61 4.99 -2.35 24.94
N PHE A 62 5.23 -1.72 26.11
CA PHE A 62 4.34 -0.74 26.74
C PHE A 62 4.93 0.67 26.79
N SER A 63 6.05 0.91 26.11
CA SER A 63 6.54 2.27 25.93
C SER A 63 5.59 3.01 24.98
N PHE A 64 5.11 4.19 25.38
CA PHE A 64 4.34 5.13 24.54
C PHE A 64 5.01 5.45 23.20
N ILE A 65 6.28 5.08 23.04
CA ILE A 65 7.08 5.26 21.83
C ILE A 65 6.74 4.21 20.76
N HIS A 66 6.02 3.12 21.09
CA HIS A 66 5.61 2.10 20.12
C HIS A 66 4.26 2.44 19.48
N VAL A 67 4.22 3.54 18.72
CA VAL A 67 3.10 3.89 17.86
C VAL A 67 3.14 2.96 16.63
N GLU A 68 2.00 2.39 16.24
CA GLU A 68 1.93 1.65 14.97
C GLU A 68 2.26 2.60 13.82
N MET A 69 3.45 2.43 13.23
CA MET A 69 3.94 3.24 12.11
C MET A 69 2.99 3.29 10.90
N VAL A 70 2.22 2.22 10.70
CA VAL A 70 1.17 2.12 9.69
C VAL A 70 -0.09 1.71 10.42
N SER A 71 -1.13 2.53 10.34
CA SER A 71 -2.38 2.21 11.02
C SER A 71 -2.95 0.90 10.47
N THR A 72 -3.70 0.18 11.30
CA THR A 72 -4.38 -1.05 10.86
C THR A 72 -5.30 -0.80 9.66
N ALA A 73 -5.94 0.38 9.60
CA ALA A 73 -6.76 0.79 8.46
C ALA A 73 -5.92 1.00 7.19
N ASP A 74 -4.80 1.71 7.27
CA ASP A 74 -3.90 1.92 6.13
C ASP A 74 -3.38 0.59 5.59
N LYS A 75 -3.01 -0.31 6.50
CA LYS A 75 -2.57 -1.66 6.16
C LYS A 75 -3.67 -2.44 5.43
N PHE A 76 -4.92 -2.34 5.88
CA PHE A 76 -6.05 -2.97 5.22
C PHE A 76 -6.24 -2.45 3.78
N PHE A 77 -6.27 -1.12 3.59
CA PHE A 77 -6.44 -0.53 2.26
C PHE A 77 -5.28 -0.84 1.31
N LEU A 78 -4.05 -0.78 1.79
CA LEU A 78 -2.88 -1.19 1.01
C LEU A 78 -2.95 -2.67 0.63
N THR A 79 -3.33 -3.56 1.56
CA THR A 79 -3.49 -4.98 1.24
C THR A 79 -4.55 -5.18 0.17
N LEU A 80 -5.71 -4.53 0.31
CA LEU A 80 -6.80 -4.63 -0.66
C LEU A 80 -6.39 -4.12 -2.05
N GLY A 81 -5.78 -2.93 -2.14
CA GLY A 81 -5.31 -2.36 -3.40
C GLY A 81 -4.30 -3.27 -4.09
N ASN A 82 -3.32 -3.81 -3.35
CA ASN A 82 -2.33 -4.71 -3.92
C ASN A 82 -2.91 -6.06 -4.36
N LEU A 83 -3.89 -6.61 -3.65
CA LEU A 83 -4.62 -7.80 -4.09
C LEU A 83 -5.39 -7.54 -5.40
N ILE A 84 -6.03 -6.36 -5.52
CA ILE A 84 -6.71 -5.96 -6.76
C ILE A 84 -5.73 -5.87 -7.93
N LEU A 85 -4.52 -5.33 -7.73
CA LEU A 85 -3.49 -5.30 -8.78
C LEU A 85 -3.09 -6.70 -9.25
N ILE A 86 -3.01 -7.67 -8.34
CA ILE A 86 -2.67 -9.06 -8.67
C ILE A 86 -3.83 -9.74 -9.39
N VAL A 87 -5.04 -9.63 -8.85
CA VAL A 87 -6.26 -10.23 -9.42
C VAL A 87 -6.59 -9.61 -10.77
N GLY A 88 -6.22 -8.34 -10.98
CA GLY A 88 -6.38 -7.61 -12.24
C GLY A 88 -5.84 -8.36 -13.45
N LEU A 89 -4.77 -9.17 -13.29
CA LEU A 89 -4.22 -10.00 -14.36
C LEU A 89 -5.25 -11.00 -14.93
N PHE A 90 -6.18 -11.49 -14.10
CA PHE A 90 -7.16 -12.51 -14.47
C PHE A 90 -8.53 -11.92 -14.85
N LEU A 91 -8.79 -10.66 -14.50
CA LEU A 91 -10.02 -9.98 -14.86
C LEU A 91 -10.05 -9.60 -16.34
N PRO A 92 -11.23 -9.42 -16.96
CA PRO A 92 -11.34 -8.96 -18.33
C PRO A 92 -10.86 -7.50 -18.44
N TRP A 93 -9.86 -7.25 -19.29
CA TRP A 93 -9.34 -5.92 -19.59
C TRP A 93 -10.05 -5.29 -20.78
N PHE A 94 -10.41 -6.12 -21.77
CA PHE A 94 -11.11 -5.66 -22.97
C PHE A 94 -12.30 -6.56 -23.28
N ARG A 95 -13.35 -5.94 -23.80
CA ARG A 95 -14.54 -6.60 -24.31
C ARG A 95 -14.82 -6.09 -25.72
N PHE A 96 -15.00 -7.04 -26.64
CA PHE A 96 -15.37 -6.79 -28.02
C PHE A 96 -16.67 -7.52 -28.33
N THR A 97 -17.43 -7.01 -29.29
CA THR A 97 -18.63 -7.66 -29.81
C THR A 97 -18.34 -8.04 -31.25
N TYR A 98 -18.44 -9.31 -31.62
CA TYR A 98 -18.24 -9.76 -33.00
C TYR A 98 -19.47 -10.55 -33.44
N GLY A 99 -20.24 -9.97 -34.36
CA GLY A 99 -21.61 -10.43 -34.63
C GLY A 99 -22.47 -10.34 -33.36
N ASP A 100 -23.14 -11.44 -33.02
CA ASP A 100 -23.99 -11.53 -31.81
C ASP A 100 -23.23 -12.02 -30.56
N SER A 101 -21.92 -12.28 -30.67
CA SER A 101 -21.11 -12.82 -29.57
C SER A 101 -20.23 -11.77 -28.91
N ALA A 102 -20.21 -11.74 -27.58
CA ALA A 102 -19.29 -10.92 -26.81
C ALA A 102 -18.02 -11.72 -26.48
N VAL A 103 -16.87 -11.23 -26.94
CA VAL A 103 -15.55 -11.80 -26.64
C VAL A 103 -14.87 -10.93 -25.58
N GLN A 104 -14.30 -11.55 -24.56
CA GLN A 104 -13.57 -10.85 -23.50
C GLN A 104 -12.15 -11.38 -23.40
N PHE A 105 -11.19 -10.46 -23.25
CA PHE A 105 -9.80 -10.80 -23.03
C PHE A 105 -9.40 -10.39 -21.62
N SER A 106 -8.97 -11.36 -20.82
CA SER A 106 -8.29 -11.08 -19.55
C SER A 106 -6.91 -10.48 -19.80
N GLY A 107 -6.29 -9.86 -18.78
CA GLY A 107 -4.92 -9.37 -18.89
C GLY A 107 -3.96 -10.48 -19.34
N LEU A 108 -4.07 -11.66 -18.72
CA LEU A 108 -3.34 -12.86 -19.14
C LEU A 108 -3.68 -13.29 -20.58
N GLY A 109 -4.95 -13.20 -20.96
CA GLY A 109 -5.40 -13.50 -22.32
C GLY A 109 -4.78 -12.57 -23.37
N VAL A 110 -4.62 -11.28 -23.06
CA VAL A 110 -3.91 -10.32 -23.92
C VAL A 110 -2.45 -10.72 -24.07
N LEU A 111 -1.76 -11.06 -22.97
CA LEU A 111 -0.36 -11.49 -23.01
C LEU A 111 -0.16 -12.81 -23.78
N ALA A 112 -1.05 -13.78 -23.57
CA ALA A 112 -1.00 -15.06 -24.29
C ALA A 112 -1.19 -14.89 -25.80
N ASN A 113 -1.92 -13.85 -26.22
CA ASN A 113 -2.17 -13.53 -27.63
C ASN A 113 -1.35 -12.32 -28.12
N LEU A 114 -0.23 -11.98 -27.46
CA LEU A 114 0.54 -10.78 -27.77
C LEU A 114 1.06 -10.76 -29.21
N SER A 115 1.38 -11.93 -29.79
CA SER A 115 1.77 -12.05 -31.20
C SER A 115 0.67 -11.59 -32.14
N PHE A 116 -0.58 -12.01 -31.88
CA PHE A 116 -1.74 -11.61 -32.66
C PHE A 116 -2.08 -10.13 -32.44
N VAL A 117 -2.13 -9.67 -31.18
CA VAL A 117 -2.43 -8.26 -30.87
C VAL A 117 -1.35 -7.32 -31.44
N GLY A 118 -0.09 -7.73 -31.37
CA GLY A 118 1.05 -7.01 -31.94
C GLY A 118 1.03 -6.94 -33.46
N SER A 119 0.61 -8.01 -34.15
CA SER A 119 0.50 -7.98 -35.62
C SER A 119 -0.60 -7.00 -36.08
N LEU A 120 -1.74 -6.95 -35.38
CA LEU A 120 -2.79 -5.96 -35.65
C LEU A 120 -2.31 -4.53 -35.41
N ALA A 121 -1.61 -4.30 -34.30
CA ALA A 121 -1.04 -2.99 -33.99
C ALA A 121 0.00 -2.57 -35.04
N SER A 122 0.78 -3.53 -35.58
CA SER A 122 1.81 -3.24 -36.57
C SER A 122 1.24 -2.60 -37.85
N TRP A 123 0.04 -3.00 -38.25
CA TRP A 123 -0.66 -2.48 -39.43
C TRP A 123 -1.38 -1.15 -39.15
N SER A 124 -1.58 -0.82 -37.87
CA SER A 124 -2.32 0.37 -37.43
C SER A 124 -1.43 1.61 -37.24
N GLY A 125 -0.11 1.46 -37.34
CA GLY A 125 0.88 2.53 -37.20
C GLY A 125 1.55 2.58 -35.82
N ILE A 126 2.50 3.52 -35.65
CA ILE A 126 3.39 3.56 -34.48
C ILE A 126 2.66 3.82 -33.16
N ALA A 127 1.59 4.62 -33.17
CA ALA A 127 0.81 4.92 -31.97
C ALA A 127 0.17 3.64 -31.40
N ALA A 128 -0.42 2.80 -32.24
CA ALA A 128 -1.01 1.52 -31.85
C ALA A 128 0.04 0.54 -31.31
N GLN A 129 1.21 0.47 -31.96
CA GLN A 129 2.33 -0.35 -31.49
C GLN A 129 2.77 0.06 -30.08
N LEU A 130 2.96 1.37 -29.87
CA LEU A 130 3.32 1.91 -28.55
C LEU A 130 2.23 1.63 -27.52
N GLU A 131 0.95 1.75 -27.89
CA GLU A 131 -0.16 1.48 -26.98
C GLU A 131 -0.14 0.01 -26.52
N VAL A 132 0.01 -0.94 -27.46
CA VAL A 132 0.12 -2.37 -27.11
C VAL A 132 1.32 -2.65 -26.22
N ILE A 133 2.48 -2.03 -26.48
CA ILE A 133 3.68 -2.19 -25.65
C ILE A 133 3.44 -1.68 -24.24
N VAL A 134 2.93 -0.45 -24.10
CA VAL A 134 2.69 0.20 -22.80
C VAL A 134 1.61 -0.56 -22.02
N LEU A 135 0.55 -0.98 -22.68
CA LEU A 135 -0.54 -1.74 -22.09
C LEU A 135 -0.06 -3.12 -21.62
N SER A 136 0.74 -3.81 -22.42
CA SER A 136 1.35 -5.09 -22.02
C SER A 136 2.28 -4.92 -20.82
N ALA A 137 3.09 -3.86 -20.82
CA ALA A 137 3.92 -3.50 -19.68
C ALA A 137 3.06 -3.22 -18.43
N LEU A 138 1.95 -2.50 -18.57
CA LEU A 138 1.02 -2.24 -17.47
C LEU A 138 0.40 -3.53 -16.91
N ILE A 139 -0.03 -4.46 -17.77
CA ILE A 139 -0.59 -5.77 -17.37
C ILE A 139 0.44 -6.60 -16.59
N VAL A 140 1.71 -6.56 -16.98
CA VAL A 140 2.79 -7.30 -16.30
C VAL A 140 3.23 -6.61 -15.02
N LEU A 141 3.40 -5.29 -15.04
CA LEU A 141 3.91 -4.52 -13.90
C LEU A 141 2.90 -4.43 -12.76
N ALA A 142 1.59 -4.36 -13.05
CA ALA A 142 0.55 -4.29 -12.03
C ALA A 142 0.65 -5.42 -10.98
N PRO A 143 0.60 -6.72 -11.34
CA PRO A 143 0.73 -7.80 -10.37
C PRO A 143 2.10 -7.84 -9.70
N LEU A 144 3.18 -7.49 -10.41
CA LEU A 144 4.53 -7.45 -9.82
C LEU A 144 4.65 -6.39 -8.72
N VAL A 145 4.13 -5.18 -8.96
CA VAL A 145 4.07 -4.10 -7.96
C VAL A 145 3.18 -4.52 -6.79
N GLY A 146 2.02 -5.15 -7.05
CA GLY A 146 1.14 -5.69 -6.02
C GLY A 146 1.84 -6.71 -5.11
N ILE A 147 2.55 -7.69 -5.69
CA ILE A 147 3.32 -8.71 -4.95
C ILE A 147 4.44 -8.06 -4.14
N LEU A 148 5.20 -7.14 -4.75
CA LEU A 148 6.31 -6.46 -4.08
C LEU A 148 5.82 -5.63 -2.89
N ASN A 149 4.73 -4.87 -3.06
CA ASN A 149 4.15 -4.07 -2.00
C ASN A 149 3.64 -4.94 -0.85
N LEU A 150 2.95 -6.06 -1.13
CA LEU A 150 2.54 -7.01 -0.09
C LEU A 150 3.74 -7.62 0.63
N ALA A 151 4.76 -8.04 -0.11
CA ALA A 151 5.98 -8.59 0.47
C ALA A 151 6.65 -7.58 1.41
N MET A 152 6.70 -6.29 1.04
CA MET A 152 7.27 -5.23 1.87
C MET A 152 6.37 -4.88 3.08
N LEU A 153 5.05 -4.87 2.90
CA LEU A 153 4.08 -4.58 3.95
C LEU A 153 4.09 -5.64 5.07
N TYR A 154 4.31 -6.90 4.71
CA TYR A 154 4.36 -8.04 5.63
C TYR A 154 5.78 -8.52 5.96
N ARG A 155 6.82 -7.85 5.44
CA ARG A 155 8.21 -8.11 5.84
C ARG A 155 8.34 -7.81 7.34
N GLY A 156 9.07 -8.68 8.05
CA GLY A 156 9.29 -8.52 9.50
C GLY A 156 9.72 -7.10 9.87
N ARG A 157 9.15 -6.58 10.97
CA ARG A 157 9.40 -5.23 11.51
C ARG A 157 10.84 -5.17 12.06
N GLY A 158 11.82 -5.06 11.16
CA GLY A 158 13.21 -4.77 11.52
C GLY A 158 13.36 -3.36 12.08
N ALA A 159 14.47 -2.68 11.80
CA ALA A 159 14.61 -1.27 12.13
C ALA A 159 13.43 -0.46 11.56
N GLU A 160 12.74 0.27 12.44
CA GLU A 160 11.45 0.93 12.19
C GLU A 160 11.49 1.83 10.95
N GLU A 161 12.53 2.66 10.85
CA GLU A 161 12.77 3.55 9.70
C GLU A 161 12.96 2.79 8.39
N LYS A 162 13.62 1.63 8.44
CA LYS A 162 13.89 0.82 7.25
C LYS A 162 12.60 0.16 6.74
N TYR A 163 11.71 -0.24 7.65
CA TYR A 163 10.40 -0.77 7.31
C TYR A 163 9.55 0.29 6.60
N LEU A 164 9.36 1.46 7.21
CA LEU A 164 8.56 2.55 6.62
C LEU A 164 9.12 3.00 5.27
N ARG A 165 10.44 3.21 5.18
CA ARG A 165 11.09 3.58 3.92
C ARG A 165 10.88 2.51 2.86
N GLY A 166 10.89 1.24 3.24
CA GLY A 166 10.61 0.11 2.35
C GLY A 166 9.19 0.15 1.81
N VAL A 167 8.18 0.28 2.68
CA VAL A 167 6.77 0.37 2.29
C VAL A 167 6.54 1.59 1.39
N LYS A 168 7.03 2.77 1.79
CA LYS A 168 6.90 4.01 1.03
C LYS A 168 7.53 3.92 -0.36
N ASN A 169 8.76 3.42 -0.46
CA ASN A 169 9.45 3.29 -1.75
C ASN A 169 8.77 2.28 -2.66
N SER A 170 8.26 1.17 -2.10
CA SER A 170 7.52 0.18 -2.87
C SER A 170 6.21 0.78 -3.38
N SER A 171 5.43 1.43 -2.51
CA SER A 171 4.15 2.04 -2.88
C SER A 171 4.28 3.15 -3.93
N ARG A 172 5.41 3.87 -3.97
CA ARG A 172 5.73 4.83 -5.03
C ARG A 172 5.80 4.21 -6.43
N LEU A 173 6.07 2.92 -6.57
CA LEU A 173 6.01 2.24 -7.87
C LEU A 173 4.58 2.19 -8.44
N SER A 174 3.56 2.31 -7.59
CA SER A 174 2.17 2.45 -8.04
C SER A 174 1.95 3.75 -8.83
N PHE A 175 2.77 4.78 -8.58
CA PHE A 175 2.73 6.02 -9.36
C PHE A 175 3.17 5.79 -10.80
N LEU A 176 4.17 4.91 -11.02
CA LEU A 176 4.58 4.52 -12.36
C LEU A 176 3.43 3.84 -13.12
N LEU A 177 2.65 2.98 -12.45
CA LEU A 177 1.47 2.35 -13.07
C LEU A 177 0.43 3.39 -13.48
N MET A 178 0.19 4.41 -12.65
CA MET A 178 -0.70 5.52 -13.00
C MET A 178 -0.18 6.30 -14.21
N LEU A 179 1.12 6.61 -14.27
CA LEU A 179 1.72 7.30 -15.41
C LEU A 179 1.57 6.49 -16.70
N LEU A 180 1.83 5.18 -16.66
CA LEU A 180 1.62 4.30 -17.80
C LEU A 180 0.15 4.27 -18.22
N TRP A 181 -0.78 4.22 -17.28
CA TRP A 181 -2.21 4.25 -17.55
C TRP A 181 -2.66 5.55 -18.23
N VAL A 182 -2.21 6.70 -17.72
CA VAL A 182 -2.45 8.01 -18.35
C VAL A 182 -1.82 8.06 -19.75
N PHE A 183 -0.64 7.50 -19.92
CA PHE A 183 0.03 7.45 -21.21
C PHE A 183 -0.74 6.61 -22.24
N VAL A 184 -1.33 5.48 -21.83
CA VAL A 184 -2.25 4.70 -22.69
C VAL A 184 -3.42 5.57 -23.15
N LEU A 185 -4.05 6.34 -22.24
CA LEU A 185 -5.16 7.22 -22.64
C LEU A 185 -4.72 8.32 -23.62
N VAL A 186 -3.52 8.86 -23.46
CA VAL A 186 -2.97 9.86 -24.39
C VAL A 186 -2.75 9.23 -25.76
N LEU A 187 -2.20 8.02 -25.84
CA LEU A 187 -2.03 7.29 -27.10
C LEU A 187 -3.39 6.98 -27.76
N ALA A 188 -4.37 6.53 -26.98
CA ALA A 188 -5.73 6.29 -27.46
C ALA A 188 -6.40 7.58 -27.97
N ALA A 189 -6.10 8.74 -27.37
CA ALA A 189 -6.62 10.03 -27.79
C ALA A 189 -6.02 10.54 -29.12
N VAL A 190 -4.77 10.17 -29.44
CA VAL A 190 -4.19 10.46 -30.77
C VAL A 190 -4.98 9.74 -31.86
N GLY A 191 -5.40 8.50 -31.57
CA GLY A 191 -6.16 7.65 -32.47
C GLY A 191 -5.35 7.11 -33.65
N PHE A 192 -5.81 6.01 -34.24
CA PHE A 192 -5.15 5.35 -35.36
C PHE A 192 -6.13 4.54 -36.21
N ALA A 193 -5.78 4.28 -37.46
CA ALA A 193 -6.60 3.50 -38.38
C ALA A 193 -6.64 2.02 -37.98
N MET A 194 -7.81 1.40 -38.05
CA MET A 194 -7.99 -0.02 -37.74
C MET A 194 -7.94 -0.87 -39.02
N PRO A 195 -7.02 -1.83 -39.14
CA PRO A 195 -6.82 -2.58 -40.38
C PRO A 195 -7.93 -3.60 -40.67
N LEU A 196 -8.73 -4.00 -39.68
CA LEU A 196 -9.73 -5.07 -39.81
C LEU A 196 -11.19 -4.59 -39.81
N GLY A 197 -11.44 -3.31 -40.11
CA GLY A 197 -12.81 -2.79 -40.12
C GLY A 197 -13.50 -2.87 -38.76
N ASN A 198 -14.84 -2.91 -38.76
CA ASN A 198 -15.61 -2.84 -37.53
C ASN A 198 -15.49 -4.14 -36.70
N LEU A 199 -14.78 -4.08 -35.57
CA LEU A 199 -14.73 -5.14 -34.54
C LEU A 199 -16.06 -5.22 -33.75
N GLY A 200 -17.19 -5.14 -34.48
CA GLY A 200 -18.57 -5.10 -34.02
C GLY A 200 -18.87 -4.11 -32.90
N ILE A 201 -18.11 -3.02 -32.80
CA ILE A 201 -18.48 -1.85 -32.00
C ILE A 201 -19.48 -1.07 -32.85
N PRO A 202 -20.69 -0.74 -32.36
CA PRO A 202 -21.68 0.00 -33.14
C PRO A 202 -21.03 1.28 -33.73
N GLN A 203 -20.90 1.28 -35.05
CA GLN A 203 -20.21 2.32 -35.82
C GLN A 203 -20.92 3.66 -35.63
N ILE A 204 -20.43 4.48 -34.71
CA ILE A 204 -20.57 5.92 -34.86
C ILE A 204 -19.39 6.39 -35.71
N GLY A 205 -19.45 6.06 -37.00
CA GLY A 205 -18.73 6.75 -38.08
C GLY A 205 -17.21 6.86 -38.03
N MET A 206 -16.44 5.84 -37.60
CA MET A 206 -14.97 5.94 -37.61
C MET A 206 -14.24 4.73 -38.19
N GLU A 207 -13.39 5.01 -39.20
CA GLU A 207 -12.31 4.15 -39.71
C GLU A 207 -11.12 4.06 -38.73
N SER A 208 -11.20 4.78 -37.61
CA SER A 208 -10.13 4.94 -36.63
C SER A 208 -10.55 4.49 -35.22
N PHE A 209 -9.65 3.80 -34.54
CA PHE A 209 -9.70 3.59 -33.09
C PHE A 209 -9.31 4.90 -32.40
N ASN A 210 -10.15 5.38 -31.48
CA ASN A 210 -9.92 6.61 -30.73
C ASN A 210 -10.19 6.39 -29.23
N LEU A 211 -10.03 7.42 -28.41
CA LEU A 211 -10.24 7.34 -26.95
C LEU A 211 -11.62 6.81 -26.57
N LEU A 212 -12.68 7.18 -27.30
CA LEU A 212 -14.03 6.70 -26.98
C LEU A 212 -14.17 5.22 -27.29
N ALA A 213 -13.65 4.75 -28.42
CA ALA A 213 -13.59 3.33 -28.76
C ALA A 213 -12.76 2.55 -27.73
N PHE A 214 -11.65 3.11 -27.26
CA PHE A 214 -10.85 2.52 -26.20
C PHE A 214 -11.63 2.41 -24.88
N LEU A 215 -12.26 3.48 -24.40
CA LEU A 215 -13.00 3.48 -23.13
C LEU A 215 -14.24 2.58 -23.16
N THR A 216 -14.88 2.43 -24.32
CA THR A 216 -16.04 1.54 -24.50
C THR A 216 -15.65 0.07 -24.58
N THR A 217 -14.45 -0.24 -25.07
CA THR A 217 -13.91 -1.61 -25.09
C THR A 217 -13.21 -1.99 -23.80
N ALA A 218 -12.65 -1.02 -23.07
CA ALA A 218 -12.05 -1.24 -21.76
C ALA A 218 -13.09 -1.81 -20.78
N SER A 219 -12.66 -2.82 -20.02
CA SER A 219 -13.49 -3.57 -19.09
C SER A 219 -12.99 -3.41 -17.66
N VAL A 220 -13.62 -4.12 -16.72
CA VAL A 220 -13.45 -3.94 -15.28
C VAL A 220 -11.99 -4.10 -14.81
N GLY A 221 -11.20 -4.99 -15.43
CA GLY A 221 -9.80 -5.20 -15.08
C GLY A 221 -8.93 -3.97 -15.28
N PHE A 222 -9.17 -3.21 -16.36
CA PHE A 222 -8.45 -1.98 -16.65
C PHE A 222 -8.76 -0.88 -15.62
N TYR A 223 -10.04 -0.66 -15.32
CA TYR A 223 -10.48 0.36 -14.37
C TYR A 223 -10.11 0.02 -12.92
N LEU A 224 -10.22 -1.24 -12.51
CA LEU A 224 -9.82 -1.66 -11.16
C LEU A 224 -8.31 -1.55 -10.95
N THR A 225 -7.50 -1.84 -11.98
CA THR A 225 -6.06 -1.66 -11.92
C THR A 225 -5.69 -0.19 -11.72
N PHE A 226 -6.39 0.73 -12.39
CA PHE A 226 -6.24 2.18 -12.16
C PHE A 226 -6.63 2.58 -10.73
N ALA A 227 -7.82 2.19 -10.28
CA ALA A 227 -8.31 2.54 -8.95
C ALA A 227 -7.37 2.03 -7.83
N ALA A 228 -6.87 0.80 -7.96
CA ALA A 228 -5.90 0.21 -7.04
C ALA A 228 -4.53 0.92 -7.08
N SER A 229 -4.04 1.26 -8.28
CA SER A 229 -2.80 2.02 -8.44
C SER A 229 -2.91 3.41 -7.81
N TRP A 230 -4.06 4.07 -7.99
CA TRP A 230 -4.37 5.35 -7.37
C TRP A 230 -4.39 5.26 -5.85
N LEU A 231 -5.16 4.31 -5.29
CA LEU A 231 -5.24 4.08 -3.85
C LEU A 231 -3.84 3.84 -3.25
N ASN A 232 -3.04 2.95 -3.84
CA ASN A 232 -1.70 2.67 -3.32
C ASN A 232 -0.77 3.89 -3.41
N SER A 233 -0.92 4.70 -4.47
CA SER A 233 -0.10 5.92 -4.67
C SER A 233 -0.45 7.02 -3.67
N THR A 234 -1.74 7.23 -3.38
CA THR A 234 -2.16 8.24 -2.39
C THR A 234 -1.70 7.84 -0.99
N MET A 235 -1.85 6.56 -0.62
CA MET A 235 -1.35 6.05 0.67
C MET A 235 0.17 6.22 0.81
N ALA A 236 0.94 6.09 -0.28
CA ALA A 236 2.38 6.34 -0.27
C ALA A 236 2.79 7.78 0.05
N LEU A 237 1.89 8.74 -0.18
CA LEU A 237 2.11 10.16 0.13
C LEU A 237 1.82 10.47 1.60
N PHE A 238 0.90 9.72 2.23
CA PHE A 238 0.51 9.90 3.63
C PHE A 238 1.36 9.10 4.62
N LEU A 239 2.04 8.04 4.17
CA LEU A 239 3.08 7.31 4.91
C LEU A 239 4.45 8.02 4.84
#